data_AF-A0A5W8FSC1-F1
#
_entry.id   AF-A0A5W8FSC1-F1
#
_cell.length_a   1.000
_cell.length_b   1.000
_cell.length_c   1.000
_cell.angle_alpha   90.00
_cell.angle_beta   90.00
_cell.angle_gamma   90.00
#
_symmetry.space_group_name_H-M   'P 1'
#
loop_
_entity.id
_entity.type
_entity.pdbx_description
1 polymer ?
#
loop_
_entity_poly.entity_id
_entity_poly.type
_entity_poly.pdbx_seq_one_letter_code
_entity_poly.pdbx_strand_id
1 'polypeptide(L)'
;MLSQLNLRFHKKLIEALKVRAGRENTSVNALAERFLDDGLKTVAPGDGYFQLVADPEATVRQLYRHIILGQTFGTAPVSRDELRFILVHAREAFLCGRNRMATLPALGTLLDITRDLLAWQTENDRPVDGHYLKGIFRLAGENWTEEFDAFRAELRPVVDQMYAEHLLRPLESDCFELAEVPDAVLAEIFTLPRLKTIFPLMLRGLEWSGEKARDLAQELRPVIPAVTETIGAGTLRLEIRIDGQHPGERPGAWYTTPRLHLLITGQDFVVPYGWEAFSELLGLFSLYARHPEALAHGHQGERVMFSPPGHVTPEGFFGIDGLRIFMTAEAFETLVRELSMRCAEGPLAKALTGLRCLYGDL
;
A
#
# COMPACT_ATOMS: atom_id res chain seq x y z
N MET A 1 -19.72 36.34 -0.69
CA MET A 1 -20.04 36.45 0.75
C MET A 1 -18.72 36.58 1.48
N LEU A 2 -18.54 37.58 2.36
CA LEU A 2 -17.32 37.75 3.15
C LEU A 2 -17.52 37.12 4.53
N SER A 3 -16.68 36.17 4.92
CA SER A 3 -16.60 35.59 6.26
C SER A 3 -15.48 36.27 7.04
N GLN A 4 -15.74 36.62 8.31
CA GLN A 4 -14.75 37.29 9.15
C GLN A 4 -13.85 36.26 9.86
N LEU A 5 -12.54 36.37 9.65
CA LEU A 5 -11.52 35.55 10.31
C LEU A 5 -10.80 36.37 11.39
N ASN A 6 -10.82 35.91 12.64
CA ASN A 6 -10.11 36.56 13.76
C ASN A 6 -8.83 35.79 14.09
N LEU A 7 -7.68 36.38 13.78
CA LEU A 7 -6.36 35.79 14.01
C LEU A 7 -5.63 36.47 15.18
N ARG A 8 -4.91 35.68 15.97
CA ARG A 8 -4.00 36.19 17.01
C ARG A 8 -2.56 36.04 16.52
N PHE A 9 -1.82 37.14 16.47
CA PHE A 9 -0.44 37.15 16.02
C PHE A 9 0.52 37.45 17.18
N HIS A 10 1.74 36.93 17.08
CA HIS A 10 2.81 37.27 18.00
C HIS A 10 3.14 38.77 17.93
N LYS A 11 3.47 39.39 19.07
CA LYS A 11 3.66 40.85 19.18
C LYS A 11 4.67 41.42 18.18
N LYS A 12 5.80 40.72 17.97
CA LYS A 12 6.83 41.10 17.00
C LYS A 12 6.30 41.15 15.55
N LEU A 13 5.39 40.25 15.19
CA LEU A 13 4.81 40.18 13.84
C LEU A 13 3.84 41.35 13.60
N ILE A 14 3.01 41.68 14.60
CA ILE A 14 2.10 42.83 14.53
C ILE A 14 2.87 44.14 14.38
N GLU A 15 3.98 44.29 15.10
CA GLU A 15 4.85 45.47 15.00
C GLU A 15 5.48 45.58 13.61
N ALA A 16 5.98 44.48 13.05
CA ALA A 16 6.51 44.46 11.69
C ALA A 16 5.43 44.81 10.63
N LEU A 17 4.23 44.25 10.76
CA LEU A 17 3.09 44.56 9.89
C LEU A 17 2.68 46.03 9.99
N LYS A 18 2.65 46.62 11.19
CA LYS A 18 2.35 48.04 11.40
C LYS A 18 3.39 48.96 10.74
N VAL A 19 4.68 48.66 10.92
CA VAL A 19 5.77 49.46 10.32
C VAL A 19 5.66 49.43 8.80
N ARG A 20 5.39 48.26 8.22
CA ARG A 20 5.28 48.10 6.77
C ARG A 20 3.98 48.72 6.21
N ALA A 21 2.86 48.54 6.90
CA ALA A 21 1.59 49.18 6.55
C ALA A 21 1.71 50.72 6.55
N GLY A 22 2.44 51.28 7.53
CA GLY A 22 2.73 52.72 7.58
C GLY A 22 3.62 53.21 6.42
N ARG A 23 4.59 52.40 5.97
CA ARG A 23 5.42 52.72 4.79
C ARG A 23 4.66 52.65 3.48
N GLU A 24 3.72 51.71 3.38
CA GLU A 24 2.92 51.46 2.17
C GLU A 24 1.57 52.21 2.18
N ASN A 25 1.35 53.07 3.18
CA ASN A 25 0.13 53.85 3.39
C ASN A 25 -1.17 53.03 3.25
N THR A 26 -1.17 51.83 3.85
CA THR A 26 -2.31 50.89 3.83
C THR A 26 -2.69 50.48 5.25
N SER A 27 -3.88 49.89 5.43
CA SER A 27 -4.28 49.34 6.72
C SER A 27 -3.55 48.02 7.01
N VAL A 28 -3.30 47.72 8.29
CA VAL A 28 -2.70 46.45 8.71
C VAL A 28 -3.53 45.25 8.26
N ASN A 29 -4.86 45.37 8.27
CA ASN A 29 -5.77 44.31 7.83
C ASN A 29 -5.68 44.09 6.32
N ALA A 30 -5.69 45.16 5.52
CA ALA A 30 -5.56 45.06 4.07
C ALA A 30 -4.17 44.54 3.66
N LEU A 31 -3.11 44.90 4.38
CA LEU A 31 -1.77 44.36 4.16
C LEU A 31 -1.68 42.88 4.54
N ALA A 32 -2.30 42.47 5.65
CA ALA A 32 -2.34 41.07 6.08
C ALA A 32 -3.19 40.22 5.12
N GLU A 33 -4.34 40.72 4.67
CA GLU A 33 -5.17 40.09 3.65
C GLU A 33 -4.40 39.94 2.34
N ARG A 34 -3.71 40.98 1.88
CA ARG A 34 -2.89 40.90 0.67
C ARG A 34 -1.73 39.91 0.82
N PHE A 35 -1.04 39.85 1.97
CA PHE A 35 0.00 38.84 2.18
C PHE A 35 -0.53 37.42 2.30
N LEU A 36 -1.73 37.24 2.87
CA LEU A 36 -2.42 35.95 2.88
C LEU A 36 -2.84 35.57 1.46
N ASP A 37 -3.42 36.49 0.71
CA ASP A 37 -3.87 36.28 -0.67
C ASP A 37 -2.68 36.03 -1.61
N ASP A 38 -1.61 36.82 -1.52
CA ASP A 38 -0.37 36.63 -2.28
C ASP A 38 0.32 35.31 -1.87
N GLY A 39 0.39 35.02 -0.57
CA GLY A 39 0.98 33.77 -0.05
C GLY A 39 0.18 32.51 -0.39
N LEU A 40 -1.15 32.61 -0.54
CA LEU A 40 -2.02 31.52 -1.00
C LEU A 40 -2.03 31.41 -2.54
N LYS A 41 -1.73 32.48 -3.27
CA LYS A 41 -1.63 32.49 -4.74
C LYS A 41 -0.28 31.99 -5.24
N THR A 42 0.80 32.21 -4.48
CA THR A 42 2.10 31.60 -4.76
C THR A 42 2.14 30.22 -4.15
N VAL A 43 1.95 29.18 -4.96
CA VAL A 43 2.19 27.78 -4.58
C VAL A 43 3.61 27.69 -4.03
N ALA A 44 3.75 27.56 -2.71
CA ALA A 44 5.04 27.37 -2.10
C ALA A 44 5.61 26.02 -2.56
N PRO A 45 6.93 25.87 -2.72
CA PRO A 45 7.55 24.55 -2.81
C PRO A 45 7.25 23.81 -1.50
N GLY A 46 6.22 22.96 -1.51
CA GLY A 46 5.61 22.34 -0.33
C GLY A 46 4.08 22.27 -0.36
N ASP A 47 3.41 23.06 -1.20
CA ASP A 47 1.94 23.05 -1.33
C ASP A 47 1.41 21.89 -2.17
N GLY A 48 2.23 21.31 -3.06
CA GLY A 48 1.85 20.21 -3.93
C GLY A 48 1.41 18.98 -3.13
N TYR A 49 2.19 18.56 -2.14
CA TYR A 49 1.81 17.47 -1.24
C TYR A 49 0.47 17.73 -0.50
N PHE A 50 0.26 18.96 0.01
CA PHE A 50 -1.00 19.27 0.71
C PHE A 50 -2.21 19.25 -0.23
N GLN A 51 -2.04 19.61 -1.51
CA GLN A 51 -3.10 19.45 -2.51
C GLN A 51 -3.43 17.97 -2.75
N LEU A 52 -2.41 17.11 -2.80
CA LEU A 52 -2.61 15.67 -2.97
C LEU A 52 -3.38 15.05 -1.79
N VAL A 53 -3.10 15.50 -0.57
CA VAL A 53 -3.76 15.05 0.66
C VAL A 53 -5.17 15.64 0.81
N ALA A 54 -5.42 16.84 0.27
CA ALA A 54 -6.73 17.48 0.34
C ALA A 54 -7.80 16.75 -0.50
N ASP A 55 -7.40 16.10 -1.60
CA ASP A 55 -8.28 15.26 -2.42
C ASP A 55 -7.56 13.94 -2.78
N PRO A 56 -7.51 12.97 -1.84
CA PRO A 56 -6.80 11.72 -2.05
C PRO A 56 -7.43 10.87 -3.17
N GLU A 57 -8.72 11.04 -3.46
CA GLU A 57 -9.39 10.28 -4.52
C GLU A 57 -8.98 10.76 -5.91
N ALA A 58 -8.86 12.08 -6.10
CA ALA A 58 -8.28 12.64 -7.31
C ALA A 58 -6.82 12.23 -7.50
N THR A 59 -6.04 12.25 -6.41
CA THR A 59 -4.65 11.80 -6.42
C THR A 59 -4.55 10.33 -6.82
N VAL A 60 -5.31 9.43 -6.20
CA VAL A 60 -5.32 8.00 -6.55
C VAL A 60 -5.70 7.79 -8.01
N ARG A 61 -6.72 8.50 -8.51
CA ARG A 61 -7.12 8.42 -9.92
C ARG A 61 -6.00 8.82 -10.88
N GLN A 62 -5.29 9.90 -10.59
CA GLN A 62 -4.13 10.35 -11.36
C GLN A 62 -3.01 9.31 -11.33
N LEU A 63 -2.63 8.85 -10.13
CA LEU A 63 -1.58 7.86 -9.95
C LEU A 63 -1.96 6.51 -10.59
N TYR A 64 -3.23 6.11 -10.56
CA TYR A 64 -3.70 4.89 -11.22
C TYR A 64 -3.56 4.98 -12.75
N ARG A 65 -3.93 6.12 -13.36
CA ARG A 65 -3.71 6.35 -14.80
C ARG A 65 -2.23 6.27 -15.15
N HIS A 66 -1.39 6.92 -14.36
CA HIS A 66 0.05 7.00 -14.61
C HIS A 66 0.76 5.65 -14.37
N ILE A 67 0.62 5.09 -13.17
CA ILE A 67 1.36 3.90 -12.70
C ILE A 67 0.73 2.61 -13.24
N ILE A 68 -0.59 2.44 -13.13
CA ILE A 68 -1.24 1.16 -13.47
C ILE A 68 -1.57 1.08 -14.95
N LEU A 69 -2.22 2.09 -15.51
CA LEU A 69 -2.62 2.10 -16.92
C LEU A 69 -1.51 2.51 -17.88
N GLY A 70 -0.40 3.07 -17.38
CA GLY A 70 0.71 3.56 -18.20
C GLY A 70 0.30 4.73 -19.10
N GLN A 71 -0.77 5.44 -18.75
CA GLN A 71 -1.27 6.59 -19.49
C GLN A 71 -0.47 7.83 -19.08
N THR A 72 0.75 7.91 -19.58
CA THR A 72 1.71 8.95 -19.19
C THR A 72 1.61 10.23 -20.00
N PHE A 73 0.60 10.42 -20.87
CA PHE A 73 0.25 11.64 -21.65
C PHE A 73 1.32 12.77 -21.81
N GLY A 74 2.60 12.46 -22.05
CA GLY A 74 3.70 13.44 -22.02
C GLY A 74 4.03 14.05 -20.65
N THR A 75 3.48 13.53 -19.55
CA THR A 75 3.75 13.93 -18.17
C THR A 75 5.12 13.44 -17.70
N ALA A 76 5.78 14.26 -16.87
CA ALA A 76 7.01 13.91 -16.15
C ALA A 76 6.87 12.59 -15.36
N PRO A 77 7.99 11.94 -14.98
CA PRO A 77 7.96 10.87 -13.98
C PRO A 77 7.24 11.33 -12.70
N VAL A 78 6.79 10.36 -11.89
CA VAL A 78 6.12 10.61 -10.61
C VAL A 78 6.93 11.63 -9.80
N SER A 79 6.27 12.72 -9.43
CA SER A 79 6.88 13.85 -8.74
C SER A 79 7.26 13.51 -7.30
N ARG A 80 8.14 14.31 -6.69
CA ARG A 80 8.54 14.14 -5.27
C ARG A 80 7.35 14.15 -4.31
N ASP A 81 6.38 15.03 -4.54
CA ASP A 81 5.17 15.11 -3.71
C ASP A 81 4.29 13.87 -3.85
N GLU A 82 4.17 13.31 -5.07
CA GLU A 82 3.48 12.05 -5.31
C GLU A 82 4.24 10.85 -4.69
N LEU A 83 5.57 10.83 -4.77
CA LEU A 83 6.39 9.80 -4.09
C LEU A 83 6.19 9.87 -2.58
N ARG A 84 6.21 11.08 -2.00
CA ARG A 84 5.92 11.29 -0.57
C ARG A 84 4.52 10.78 -0.21
N PHE A 85 3.50 11.13 -1.01
CA PHE A 85 2.13 10.65 -0.83
C PHE A 85 2.06 9.10 -0.83
N ILE A 86 2.71 8.45 -1.81
CA ILE A 86 2.76 6.99 -1.88
C ILE A 86 3.44 6.39 -0.65
N LEU A 87 4.59 6.90 -0.24
CA LEU A 87 5.37 6.36 0.87
C LEU A 87 4.66 6.50 2.22
N VAL A 88 4.05 7.67 2.47
CA VAL A 88 3.27 7.92 3.69
C VAL A 88 2.14 6.91 3.80
N HIS A 89 1.31 6.78 2.77
CA HIS A 89 0.16 5.87 2.80
C HIS A 89 0.57 4.39 2.70
N ALA A 90 1.69 4.06 2.05
CA ALA A 90 2.21 2.69 2.06
C ALA A 90 2.65 2.26 3.47
N ARG A 91 3.22 3.17 4.28
CA ARG A 91 3.51 2.92 5.70
C ARG A 91 2.23 2.80 6.51
N GLU A 92 1.27 3.71 6.32
CA GLU A 92 -0.02 3.68 7.02
C GLU A 92 -0.79 2.37 6.80
N ALA A 93 -0.61 1.71 5.65
CA ALA A 93 -1.19 0.39 5.37
C ALA A 93 -0.91 -0.64 6.48
N PHE A 94 0.30 -0.59 7.06
CA PHE A 94 0.73 -1.50 8.12
C PHE A 94 0.20 -1.09 9.52
N LEU A 95 -0.29 0.14 9.68
CA LEU A 95 -1.03 0.56 10.89
C LEU A 95 -2.50 0.11 10.84
N CYS A 96 -3.10 0.11 9.65
CA CYS A 96 -4.52 -0.19 9.45
C CYS A 96 -4.86 -1.69 9.35
N GLY A 97 -3.86 -2.59 9.35
CA GLY A 97 -4.11 -4.02 9.56
C GLY A 97 -4.43 -4.29 11.03
N ARG A 98 -5.39 -5.15 11.35
CA ARG A 98 -5.49 -5.73 12.71
C ARG A 98 -4.85 -7.10 12.70
N ASN A 99 -3.61 -7.18 13.17
CA ASN A 99 -2.83 -8.42 13.22
C ASN A 99 -2.64 -9.10 11.85
N ARG A 100 -2.75 -8.39 10.72
CA ARG A 100 -2.43 -9.00 9.43
C ARG A 100 -0.91 -9.17 9.33
N MET A 101 -0.47 -10.26 8.70
CA MET A 101 0.93 -10.43 8.36
C MET A 101 1.27 -9.59 7.13
N ALA A 102 2.40 -8.87 7.16
CA ALA A 102 2.90 -8.14 6.01
C ALA A 102 3.37 -9.13 4.94
N THR A 103 2.93 -8.98 3.69
CA THR A 103 3.46 -9.85 2.62
C THR A 103 4.80 -9.33 2.10
N LEU A 104 5.73 -10.26 1.86
CA LEU A 104 7.13 -9.94 1.50
C LEU A 104 7.34 -9.15 0.20
N PRO A 105 6.53 -9.26 -0.90
CA PRO A 105 6.88 -8.57 -2.13
C PRO A 105 6.85 -7.04 -2.02
N ALA A 106 5.83 -6.49 -1.35
CA ALA A 106 5.68 -5.04 -1.23
C ALA A 106 6.60 -4.45 -0.15
N LEU A 107 6.67 -5.08 1.02
CA LEU A 107 7.64 -4.70 2.05
C LEU A 107 9.08 -4.83 1.54
N GLY A 108 9.40 -5.93 0.85
CA GLY A 108 10.71 -6.15 0.24
C GLY A 108 11.07 -5.07 -0.77
N THR A 109 10.12 -4.64 -1.61
CA THR A 109 10.30 -3.54 -2.57
C THR A 109 10.60 -2.21 -1.87
N LEU A 110 9.92 -1.92 -0.75
CA LEU A 110 10.21 -0.71 0.03
C LEU A 110 11.58 -0.79 0.71
N LEU A 111 11.99 -1.96 1.20
CA LEU A 111 13.34 -2.16 1.74
C LEU A 111 14.41 -2.05 0.64
N ASP A 112 14.13 -2.51 -0.59
CA ASP A 112 15.00 -2.28 -1.76
C ASP A 112 15.18 -0.78 -2.04
N ILE A 113 14.08 -0.02 -2.05
CA ILE A 113 14.11 1.44 -2.20
C ILE A 113 14.93 2.09 -1.08
N THR A 114 14.74 1.65 0.16
CA THR A 114 15.52 2.13 1.33
C THR A 114 17.01 1.91 1.13
N ARG A 115 17.38 0.71 0.71
CA ARG A 115 18.77 0.31 0.44
C ARG A 115 19.39 1.17 -0.66
N ASP A 116 18.67 1.41 -1.74
CA ASP A 116 19.17 2.19 -2.88
C ASP A 116 19.30 3.69 -2.55
N LEU A 117 18.40 4.24 -1.74
CA LEU A 117 18.52 5.62 -1.22
C LEU A 117 19.74 5.76 -0.29
N LEU A 118 19.96 4.78 0.58
CA LEU A 118 21.11 4.74 1.49
C LEU A 118 22.44 4.63 0.72
N ALA A 119 22.48 3.78 -0.31
CA ALA A 119 23.63 3.64 -1.19
C ALA A 119 23.93 4.97 -1.90
N TRP A 120 22.90 5.62 -2.47
CA TRP A 120 23.07 6.92 -3.12
C TRP A 120 23.60 8.00 -2.18
N GLN A 121 23.07 8.10 -0.95
CA GLN A 121 23.55 9.06 0.04
C GLN A 121 25.02 8.82 0.39
N THR A 122 25.41 7.57 0.59
CA THR A 122 26.78 7.18 0.93
C THR A 122 27.75 7.47 -0.23
N GLU A 123 27.35 7.17 -1.47
CA GLU A 123 28.17 7.40 -2.67
C GLU A 123 28.37 8.89 -3.00
N ASN A 124 27.48 9.76 -2.51
CA ASN A 124 27.51 11.20 -2.77
C ASN A 124 27.93 12.02 -1.54
N ASP A 125 28.53 11.38 -0.53
CA ASP A 125 28.99 12.01 0.72
C ASP A 125 27.91 12.85 1.43
N ARG A 126 26.64 12.43 1.31
CA ARG A 126 25.52 13.10 1.98
C ARG A 126 25.46 12.69 3.45
N PRO A 127 25.07 13.59 4.37
CA PRO A 127 24.85 13.24 5.77
C PRO A 127 23.83 12.11 5.90
N VAL A 128 24.22 11.03 6.56
CA VAL A 128 23.35 9.90 6.90
C VAL A 128 22.89 10.05 8.33
N ASP A 129 21.58 9.92 8.59
CA ASP A 129 21.05 9.85 9.97
C ASP A 129 21.38 8.50 10.62
N GLY A 130 22.65 8.35 10.96
CA GLY A 130 23.19 7.10 11.47
C GLY A 130 22.57 6.69 12.80
N HIS A 131 22.20 7.65 13.67
CA HIS A 131 21.56 7.31 14.94
C HIS A 131 20.19 6.67 14.70
N TYR A 132 19.40 7.24 13.80
CA TYR A 132 18.09 6.70 13.49
C TYR A 132 18.15 5.34 12.79
N LEU A 133 18.99 5.21 11.75
CA LEU A 133 19.14 3.95 11.01
C LEU A 133 19.72 2.81 11.86
N LYS A 134 20.70 3.10 12.72
CA LYS A 134 21.21 2.12 13.70
C LYS A 134 20.13 1.64 14.65
N GLY A 135 19.23 2.53 15.08
CA GLY A 135 18.12 2.18 15.96
C GLY A 135 17.09 1.25 15.29
N ILE A 136 16.74 1.53 14.03
CA ILE A 136 15.72 0.77 13.29
C ILE A 136 16.26 -0.58 12.79
N PHE A 137 17.41 -0.56 12.12
CA PHE A 137 17.96 -1.75 11.43
C PHE A 137 19.05 -2.48 12.24
N ARG A 138 19.35 -2.00 13.46
CA ARG A 138 20.37 -2.58 14.36
C ARG A 138 21.77 -2.63 13.76
N LEU A 139 22.11 -1.62 12.95
CA LEU A 139 23.43 -1.46 12.35
C LEU A 139 24.47 -1.14 13.45
N ALA A 140 25.68 -1.68 13.33
CA ALA A 140 26.76 -1.53 14.30
C ALA A 140 27.75 -0.43 13.93
N GLY A 141 28.08 -0.31 12.64
CA GLY A 141 29.14 0.55 12.12
C GLY A 141 28.63 1.62 11.17
N GLU A 142 29.52 2.05 10.27
CA GLU A 142 29.23 3.03 9.20
C GLU A 142 29.32 2.37 7.82
N ASN A 143 29.43 1.04 7.78
CA ASN A 143 29.38 0.28 6.53
C ASN A 143 27.92 0.06 6.13
N TRP A 144 27.22 1.18 5.88
CA TRP A 144 25.77 1.28 5.86
C TRP A 144 25.12 0.27 4.93
N THR A 145 25.59 0.19 3.68
CA THR A 145 25.00 -0.69 2.66
C THR A 145 25.23 -2.16 2.96
N GLU A 146 26.45 -2.56 3.35
CA GLU A 146 26.75 -3.98 3.64
C GLU A 146 26.04 -4.47 4.91
N GLU A 147 25.98 -3.63 5.95
CA GLU A 147 25.26 -3.96 7.17
C GLU A 147 23.74 -4.01 6.96
N PHE A 148 23.19 -3.15 6.09
CA PHE A 148 21.78 -3.22 5.70
C PHE A 148 21.47 -4.49 4.90
N ASP A 149 22.34 -4.85 3.95
CA ASP A 149 22.20 -6.08 3.16
C ASP A 149 22.27 -7.32 4.09
N ALA A 150 23.13 -7.31 5.11
CA ALA A 150 23.19 -8.35 6.15
C ALA A 150 21.91 -8.40 7.01
N PHE A 151 21.43 -7.25 7.51
CA PHE A 151 20.16 -7.15 8.23
C PHE A 151 19.01 -7.75 7.41
N ARG A 152 18.95 -7.42 6.12
CA ARG A 152 17.90 -7.91 5.22
C ARG A 152 17.98 -9.41 5.00
N ALA A 153 19.18 -9.99 4.94
CA ALA A 153 19.36 -11.43 4.83
C ALA A 153 18.91 -12.19 6.11
N GLU A 154 18.97 -11.55 7.27
CA GLU A 154 18.52 -12.11 8.56
C GLU A 154 17.04 -11.83 8.86
N LEU A 155 16.37 -10.99 8.06
CA LEU A 155 14.97 -10.65 8.27
C LEU A 155 14.09 -11.90 8.17
N ARG A 156 13.24 -12.10 9.18
CA ARG A 156 12.34 -13.26 9.22
C ARG A 156 11.37 -13.21 8.03
N PRO A 157 11.00 -14.37 7.46
CA PRO A 157 10.04 -14.41 6.36
C PRO A 157 8.64 -13.93 6.73
N VAL A 158 8.26 -14.07 8.00
CA VAL A 158 7.00 -13.58 8.55
C VAL A 158 7.28 -12.34 9.36
N VAL A 159 6.81 -11.21 8.85
CA VAL A 159 6.93 -9.90 9.49
C VAL A 159 5.54 -9.47 9.95
N ASP A 160 5.39 -9.25 11.25
CA ASP A 160 4.16 -8.66 11.76
C ASP A 160 4.04 -7.21 11.29
N GLN A 161 2.81 -6.73 11.14
CA GLN A 161 2.53 -5.38 10.65
C GLN A 161 3.21 -4.26 11.45
N MET A 162 3.37 -4.40 12.78
CA MET A 162 3.96 -3.33 13.60
C MET A 162 5.46 -3.27 13.37
N TYR A 163 6.10 -4.43 13.20
CA TYR A 163 7.49 -4.49 12.82
C TYR A 163 7.70 -4.00 11.37
N ALA A 164 6.83 -4.37 10.43
CA ALA A 164 6.88 -3.84 9.06
C ALA A 164 6.77 -2.31 9.04
N GLU A 165 5.81 -1.73 9.76
CA GLU A 165 5.69 -0.27 9.92
C GLU A 165 6.97 0.34 10.48
N HIS A 166 7.53 -0.26 11.54
CA HIS A 166 8.76 0.22 12.18
C HIS A 166 9.94 0.28 11.21
N LEU A 167 10.11 -0.74 10.37
CA LEU A 167 11.16 -0.80 9.36
C LEU A 167 11.01 0.25 8.25
N LEU A 168 9.80 0.77 8.03
CA LEU A 168 9.50 1.73 6.99
C LEU A 168 9.55 3.19 7.45
N ARG A 169 9.70 3.45 8.75
CA ARG A 169 9.76 4.83 9.27
C ARG A 169 10.88 5.68 8.66
N PRO A 170 12.08 5.14 8.34
CA PRO A 170 13.11 5.91 7.65
C PRO A 170 12.65 6.49 6.30
N LEU A 171 11.86 5.75 5.51
CA LEU A 171 11.38 6.22 4.21
C LEU A 171 10.35 7.35 4.29
N GLU A 172 9.53 7.36 5.34
CA GLU A 172 8.51 8.40 5.52
C GLU A 172 9.06 9.64 6.22
N SER A 173 10.06 9.46 7.09
CA SER A 173 10.75 10.56 7.75
C SER A 173 11.68 11.33 6.80
N ASP A 174 12.16 12.48 7.25
CA ASP A 174 13.19 13.26 6.55
C ASP A 174 14.58 12.58 6.54
N CYS A 175 14.72 11.31 6.96
CA CYS A 175 15.99 10.56 7.01
C CYS A 175 16.74 10.54 5.66
N PHE A 176 16.01 10.49 4.54
CA PHE A 176 16.62 10.45 3.20
C PHE A 176 16.56 11.78 2.43
N GLU A 177 15.92 12.81 3.00
CA GLU A 177 15.70 14.14 2.39
C GLU A 177 15.44 14.09 0.87
N LEU A 178 14.34 13.48 0.44
CA LEU A 178 14.04 13.26 -1.00
C LEU A 178 14.07 14.55 -1.87
N ALA A 179 13.93 15.71 -1.24
CA ALA A 179 14.08 17.02 -1.89
C ALA A 179 15.50 17.26 -2.45
N GLU A 180 16.53 16.69 -1.81
CA GLU A 180 17.93 16.83 -2.24
C GLU A 180 18.34 15.82 -3.33
N VAL A 181 17.55 14.76 -3.52
CA VAL A 181 17.83 13.72 -4.51
C VAL A 181 17.41 14.21 -5.91
N PRO A 182 18.29 14.16 -6.92
CA PRO A 182 17.95 14.54 -8.29
C PRO A 182 16.80 13.70 -8.88
N ASP A 183 15.96 14.30 -9.73
CA ASP A 183 14.79 13.60 -10.30
C ASP A 183 15.16 12.37 -11.14
N ALA A 184 16.32 12.41 -11.82
CA ALA A 184 16.81 11.26 -12.58
C ALA A 184 17.12 10.06 -11.67
N VAL A 185 17.74 10.31 -10.51
CA VAL A 185 18.06 9.27 -9.52
C VAL A 185 16.77 8.74 -8.89
N LEU A 186 15.83 9.62 -8.55
CA LEU A 186 14.53 9.19 -8.04
C LEU A 186 13.79 8.32 -9.06
N ALA A 187 13.84 8.63 -10.35
CA ALA A 187 13.23 7.79 -11.39
C ALA A 187 13.92 6.42 -11.54
N GLU A 188 15.22 6.33 -11.29
CA GLU A 188 15.99 5.07 -11.27
C GLU A 188 15.67 4.22 -10.04
N ILE A 189 15.49 4.84 -8.87
CA ILE A 189 15.14 4.14 -7.62
C ILE A 189 13.67 3.74 -7.60
N PHE A 190 12.77 4.67 -7.95
CA PHE A 190 11.31 4.49 -7.97
C PHE A 190 10.81 4.08 -9.35
N THR A 191 11.35 2.97 -9.86
CA THR A 191 10.94 2.45 -11.17
C THR A 191 9.44 2.11 -11.22
N LEU A 192 8.84 2.20 -12.40
CA LEU A 192 7.43 1.85 -12.61
C LEU A 192 7.06 0.45 -12.08
N PRO A 193 7.87 -0.62 -12.27
CA PRO A 193 7.61 -1.91 -11.65
C PRO A 193 7.54 -1.86 -10.12
N ARG A 194 8.46 -1.15 -9.45
CA ARG A 194 8.46 -1.00 -7.99
C ARG A 194 7.23 -0.24 -7.51
N LEU A 195 6.88 0.85 -8.19
CA LEU A 195 5.68 1.64 -7.91
C LEU A 195 4.40 0.81 -8.05
N LYS A 196 4.29 -0.04 -9.08
CA LYS A 196 3.17 -0.97 -9.25
C LYS A 196 3.05 -1.95 -8.08
N THR A 197 4.17 -2.44 -7.55
CA THR A 197 4.18 -3.38 -6.43
C THR A 197 3.70 -2.75 -5.13
N ILE A 198 4.02 -1.48 -4.87
CA ILE A 198 3.64 -0.79 -3.63
C ILE A 198 2.29 -0.05 -3.71
N PHE A 199 1.74 0.15 -4.92
CA PHE A 199 0.46 0.84 -5.12
C PHE A 199 -0.71 0.25 -4.30
N PRO A 200 -0.88 -1.07 -4.17
CA PRO A 200 -1.93 -1.65 -3.33
C PRO A 200 -1.81 -1.28 -1.84
N LEU A 201 -0.58 -1.10 -1.33
CA LEU A 201 -0.35 -0.66 0.06
C LEU A 201 -0.88 0.77 0.24
N MET A 202 -0.57 1.68 -0.69
CA MET A 202 -1.06 3.05 -0.64
C MET A 202 -2.60 3.11 -0.54
N LEU A 203 -3.31 2.31 -1.34
CA LEU A 203 -4.77 2.21 -1.22
C LEU A 203 -5.20 1.69 0.16
N ARG A 204 -4.50 0.68 0.70
CA ARG A 204 -4.82 0.15 2.02
C ARG A 204 -4.62 1.19 3.13
N GLY A 205 -3.54 1.99 3.08
CA GLY A 205 -3.30 3.07 4.05
C GLY A 205 -4.31 4.20 3.97
N LEU A 206 -4.87 4.45 2.78
CA LEU A 206 -5.99 5.37 2.58
C LEU A 206 -7.35 4.81 3.05
N GLU A 207 -7.38 3.63 3.65
CA GLU A 207 -8.60 2.89 4.01
C GLU A 207 -9.57 2.78 2.81
N TRP A 208 -9.02 2.50 1.62
CA TRP A 208 -9.76 2.51 0.37
C TRP A 208 -10.92 1.51 0.37
N SER A 209 -12.15 2.03 0.27
CA SER A 209 -13.35 1.21 0.37
C SER A 209 -13.68 0.51 -0.96
N GLY A 210 -14.47 -0.57 -0.88
CA GLY A 210 -14.99 -1.24 -2.07
C GLY A 210 -15.93 -0.37 -2.92
N GLU A 211 -16.47 0.73 -2.38
CA GLU A 211 -17.24 1.71 -3.13
C GLU A 211 -16.31 2.62 -3.95
N LYS A 212 -15.25 3.16 -3.33
CA LYS A 212 -14.22 3.94 -4.04
C LYS A 212 -13.54 3.14 -5.14
N ALA A 213 -13.27 1.86 -4.89
CA ALA A 213 -12.73 0.94 -5.91
C ALA A 213 -13.68 0.76 -7.10
N ARG A 214 -15.00 0.70 -6.84
CA ARG A 214 -16.03 0.59 -7.89
C ARG A 214 -16.10 1.86 -8.73
N ASP A 215 -16.11 3.02 -8.09
CA ASP A 215 -16.17 4.31 -8.77
C ASP A 215 -14.94 4.53 -9.64
N LEU A 216 -13.75 4.22 -9.10
CA LEU A 216 -12.49 4.25 -9.84
C LEU A 216 -12.54 3.32 -11.06
N ALA A 217 -13.05 2.10 -10.90
CA ALA A 217 -13.16 1.15 -11.99
C ALA A 217 -14.17 1.59 -13.06
N GLN A 218 -15.31 2.16 -12.68
CA GLN A 218 -16.31 2.66 -13.64
C GLN A 218 -15.78 3.84 -14.47
N GLU A 219 -15.01 4.71 -13.84
CA GLU A 219 -14.41 5.87 -14.49
C GLU A 219 -13.24 5.48 -15.41
N LEU A 220 -12.29 4.69 -14.89
CA LEU A 220 -11.02 4.40 -15.57
C LEU A 220 -11.07 3.15 -16.45
N ARG A 221 -12.07 2.29 -16.25
CA ARG A 221 -12.32 1.06 -16.99
C ARG A 221 -11.07 0.19 -17.21
N PRO A 222 -10.31 -0.17 -16.15
CA PRO A 222 -9.16 -1.04 -16.29
C PRO A 222 -9.55 -2.41 -16.86
N VAL A 223 -8.62 -2.97 -17.63
CA VAL A 223 -8.73 -4.31 -18.22
C VAL A 223 -8.31 -5.35 -17.19
N ILE A 224 -9.29 -5.89 -16.46
CA ILE A 224 -9.12 -7.02 -15.54
C ILE A 224 -9.94 -8.19 -16.10
N PRO A 225 -9.32 -9.34 -16.40
CA PRO A 225 -10.02 -10.44 -17.04
C PRO A 225 -11.02 -11.09 -16.09
N ALA A 226 -12.18 -11.49 -16.63
CA ALA A 226 -13.09 -12.38 -15.94
C ALA A 226 -12.49 -13.78 -15.85
N VAL A 227 -12.53 -14.38 -14.65
CA VAL A 227 -11.91 -15.69 -14.38
C VAL A 227 -12.79 -16.46 -13.39
N THR A 228 -12.96 -17.75 -13.64
CA THR A 228 -13.57 -18.67 -12.67
C THR A 228 -12.61 -19.83 -12.44
N GLU A 229 -12.28 -20.07 -11.18
CA GLU A 229 -11.45 -21.20 -10.74
C GLU A 229 -12.17 -21.98 -9.66
N THR A 230 -12.01 -23.29 -9.64
CA THR A 230 -12.61 -24.17 -8.63
C THR A 230 -11.54 -25.05 -8.01
N ILE A 231 -11.46 -24.99 -6.69
CA ILE A 231 -10.50 -25.74 -5.88
C ILE A 231 -11.27 -26.68 -4.96
N GLY A 232 -10.91 -27.96 -4.95
CA GLY A 232 -11.50 -28.97 -4.07
C GLY A 232 -10.48 -29.48 -3.06
N ALA A 233 -10.91 -29.67 -1.82
CA ALA A 233 -10.09 -30.22 -0.75
C ALA A 233 -10.97 -31.02 0.24
N GLY A 234 -10.88 -32.35 0.18
CA GLY A 234 -11.78 -33.22 0.94
C GLY A 234 -13.24 -32.96 0.54
N THR A 235 -14.07 -32.58 1.51
CA THR A 235 -15.49 -32.24 1.30
C THR A 235 -15.72 -30.77 1.00
N LEU A 236 -14.66 -29.95 1.02
CA LEU A 236 -14.73 -28.51 0.79
C LEU A 236 -14.50 -28.19 -0.68
N ARG A 237 -15.27 -27.23 -1.20
CA ARG A 237 -15.07 -26.62 -2.52
C ARG A 237 -15.00 -25.11 -2.38
N LEU A 238 -13.94 -24.52 -2.94
CA LEU A 238 -13.79 -23.07 -3.12
C LEU A 238 -14.01 -22.74 -4.58
N GLU A 239 -15.01 -21.93 -4.88
CA GLU A 239 -15.18 -21.32 -6.19
C GLU A 239 -14.74 -19.85 -6.11
N ILE A 240 -13.75 -19.48 -6.91
CA ILE A 240 -13.22 -18.13 -7.02
C ILE A 240 -13.71 -17.57 -8.35
N ARG A 241 -14.61 -16.59 -8.30
CA ARG A 241 -15.12 -15.91 -9.49
C ARG A 241 -14.70 -14.45 -9.47
N ILE A 242 -14.05 -14.01 -10.53
CA ILE A 242 -13.76 -12.61 -10.79
C ILE A 242 -14.65 -12.19 -11.95
N ASP A 243 -15.59 -11.28 -11.67
CA ASP A 243 -16.30 -10.56 -12.71
C ASP A 243 -15.29 -9.57 -13.35
N GLY A 244 -15.39 -9.34 -14.66
CA GLY A 244 -14.44 -8.50 -15.39
C GLY A 244 -14.65 -8.59 -16.90
N GLN A 245 -13.60 -8.32 -17.66
CA GLN A 245 -13.64 -8.38 -19.13
C GLN A 245 -13.52 -9.83 -19.61
N HIS A 246 -14.48 -10.30 -20.41
CA HIS A 246 -14.41 -11.64 -20.96
C HIS A 246 -13.42 -11.73 -22.13
N PRO A 247 -12.68 -12.86 -22.27
CA PRO A 247 -11.84 -13.09 -23.43
C PRO A 247 -12.64 -12.97 -24.73
N GLY A 248 -12.22 -12.07 -25.63
CA GLY A 248 -12.87 -11.87 -26.94
C GLY A 248 -14.02 -10.84 -26.94
N GLU A 249 -14.25 -10.12 -25.84
CA GLU A 249 -15.21 -9.01 -25.84
C GLU A 249 -14.82 -7.92 -26.86
N ARG A 250 -15.83 -7.47 -27.61
CA ARG A 250 -15.64 -6.43 -28.64
C ARG A 250 -15.36 -5.07 -27.99
N PRO A 251 -14.54 -4.21 -28.63
CA PRO A 251 -14.45 -2.81 -28.24
C PRO A 251 -15.85 -2.17 -28.24
N GLY A 252 -16.30 -1.67 -27.08
CA GLY A 252 -17.63 -1.07 -26.90
C GLY A 252 -18.66 -1.96 -26.18
N ALA A 253 -18.30 -3.17 -25.74
CA ALA A 253 -19.11 -3.95 -24.81
C ALA A 253 -19.35 -3.17 -23.50
N TRP A 254 -20.44 -3.50 -22.81
CA TRP A 254 -20.74 -2.91 -21.51
C TRP A 254 -19.62 -3.24 -20.52
N TYR A 255 -19.16 -2.24 -19.77
CA TYR A 255 -18.08 -2.43 -18.83
C TYR A 255 -18.59 -3.13 -17.57
N THR A 256 -18.18 -4.39 -17.38
CA THR A 256 -18.43 -5.13 -16.14
C THR A 256 -17.39 -4.71 -15.11
N THR A 257 -17.84 -4.09 -14.01
CA THR A 257 -16.94 -3.63 -12.94
C THR A 257 -16.24 -4.83 -12.29
N PRO A 258 -14.89 -4.87 -12.25
CA PRO A 258 -14.18 -6.01 -11.71
C PRO A 258 -14.45 -6.22 -10.22
N ARG A 259 -14.81 -7.46 -9.86
CA ARG A 259 -15.12 -7.83 -8.48
C ARG A 259 -14.84 -9.30 -8.25
N LEU A 260 -14.26 -9.62 -7.10
CA LEU A 260 -14.06 -10.99 -6.65
C LEU A 260 -15.22 -11.47 -5.78
N HIS A 261 -15.67 -12.69 -6.06
CA HIS A 261 -16.60 -13.47 -5.27
C HIS A 261 -15.92 -14.80 -4.93
N LEU A 262 -15.80 -15.09 -3.64
CA LEU A 262 -15.37 -16.40 -3.14
C LEU A 262 -16.60 -17.11 -2.59
N LEU A 263 -16.91 -18.29 -3.11
CA LEU A 263 -17.94 -19.18 -2.58
C LEU A 263 -17.28 -20.39 -1.94
N ILE A 264 -17.45 -20.55 -0.63
CA ILE A 264 -16.98 -21.72 0.10
C ILE A 264 -18.17 -22.64 0.36
N THR A 265 -18.12 -23.84 -0.20
CA THR A 265 -19.16 -24.86 -0.08
C THR A 265 -18.61 -26.05 0.71
N GLY A 266 -19.23 -26.35 1.84
CA GLY A 266 -19.07 -27.60 2.58
C GLY A 266 -20.26 -28.53 2.36
N GLN A 267 -20.36 -29.61 3.16
CA GLN A 267 -21.48 -30.55 3.06
C GLN A 267 -22.82 -29.90 3.42
N ASP A 268 -22.84 -29.09 4.48
CA ASP A 268 -24.06 -28.53 5.06
C ASP A 268 -24.14 -27.01 4.98
N PHE A 269 -23.22 -26.36 4.26
CA PHE A 269 -23.18 -24.91 4.17
C PHE A 269 -22.63 -24.40 2.83
N VAL A 270 -23.07 -23.19 2.47
CA VAL A 270 -22.49 -22.37 1.40
C VAL A 270 -22.38 -20.95 1.94
N VAL A 271 -21.18 -20.38 1.92
CA VAL A 271 -20.94 -19.01 2.40
C VAL A 271 -20.18 -18.18 1.36
N PRO A 272 -20.66 -16.98 1.03
CA PRO A 272 -19.97 -16.07 0.12
C PRO A 272 -19.05 -15.08 0.87
N TYR A 273 -17.90 -14.77 0.28
CA TYR A 273 -16.96 -13.77 0.74
C TYR A 273 -16.49 -12.87 -0.40
N GLY A 274 -16.04 -11.66 -0.05
CA GLY A 274 -15.49 -10.69 -0.98
C GLY A 274 -13.97 -10.61 -0.96
N TRP A 275 -13.45 -9.57 -1.61
CA TRP A 275 -12.02 -9.30 -1.76
C TRP A 275 -11.23 -9.34 -0.44
N GLU A 276 -11.69 -8.64 0.59
CA GLU A 276 -10.94 -8.44 1.85
C GLU A 276 -10.64 -9.77 2.57
N ALA A 277 -11.65 -10.63 2.70
CA ALA A 277 -11.48 -11.94 3.31
C ALA A 277 -10.64 -12.87 2.44
N PHE A 278 -10.82 -12.82 1.11
CA PHE A 278 -10.04 -13.62 0.18
C PHE A 278 -8.55 -13.23 0.16
N SER A 279 -8.23 -11.94 0.13
CA SER A 279 -6.85 -11.47 0.07
C SER A 279 -6.08 -11.81 1.33
N GLU A 280 -6.72 -11.68 2.50
CA GLU A 280 -6.13 -12.11 3.77
C GLU A 280 -5.92 -13.62 3.84
N LEU A 281 -6.91 -14.43 3.40
CA LEU A 281 -6.80 -15.88 3.32
C LEU A 281 -5.64 -16.31 2.42
N LEU A 282 -5.58 -15.73 1.21
CA LEU A 282 -4.53 -16.03 0.23
C LEU A 282 -3.15 -15.64 0.75
N GLY A 283 -3.03 -14.49 1.43
CA GLY A 283 -1.80 -14.03 2.07
C GLY A 283 -1.28 -15.06 3.08
N LEU A 284 -2.15 -15.51 3.99
CA LEU A 284 -1.78 -16.50 5.01
C LEU A 284 -1.43 -17.87 4.40
N PHE A 285 -2.18 -18.33 3.42
CA PHE A 285 -1.93 -19.64 2.80
C PHE A 285 -0.65 -19.63 1.97
N SER A 286 -0.40 -18.55 1.23
CA SER A 286 0.84 -18.38 0.48
C SER A 286 2.06 -18.33 1.41
N LEU A 287 1.90 -17.71 2.58
CA LEU A 287 2.95 -17.63 3.60
C LEU A 287 3.21 -19.00 4.22
N TYR A 288 2.16 -19.71 4.64
CA TYR A 288 2.28 -21.07 5.20
C TYR A 288 2.88 -22.05 4.18
N ALA A 289 2.49 -21.96 2.90
CA ALA A 289 3.04 -22.81 1.85
C ALA A 289 4.56 -22.68 1.67
N ARG A 290 5.13 -21.52 2.01
CA ARG A 290 6.58 -21.24 1.90
C ARG A 290 7.33 -21.44 3.22
N HIS A 291 6.69 -21.09 4.34
CA HIS A 291 7.27 -21.03 5.68
C HIS A 291 6.33 -21.65 6.72
N PRO A 292 6.07 -22.97 6.66
CA PRO A 292 5.12 -23.64 7.56
C PRO A 292 5.53 -23.51 9.04
N GLU A 293 6.84 -23.50 9.31
CA GLU A 293 7.42 -23.35 10.65
C GLU A 293 7.02 -22.03 11.33
N ALA A 294 6.85 -20.96 10.55
CA ALA A 294 6.58 -19.64 11.08
C ALA A 294 5.11 -19.45 11.51
N LEU A 295 4.21 -20.33 11.05
CA LEU A 295 2.79 -20.34 11.40
C LEU A 295 2.37 -21.63 12.14
N ALA A 296 3.34 -22.38 12.67
CA ALA A 296 3.12 -23.66 13.35
C ALA A 296 2.09 -23.60 14.49
N HIS A 297 2.01 -22.48 15.20
CA HIS A 297 1.08 -22.29 16.32
C HIS A 297 -0.23 -21.60 15.92
N GLY A 298 -0.48 -21.45 14.61
CA GLY A 298 -1.62 -20.73 14.07
C GLY A 298 -1.46 -19.21 14.09
N HIS A 299 -2.48 -18.53 13.60
CA HIS A 299 -2.53 -17.08 13.46
C HIS A 299 -3.97 -16.58 13.50
N GLN A 300 -4.16 -15.39 14.08
CA GLN A 300 -5.44 -14.68 14.13
C GLN A 300 -5.24 -13.31 13.49
N GLY A 301 -5.70 -13.17 12.26
CA GLY A 301 -5.71 -11.91 11.54
C GLY A 301 -6.96 -11.08 11.83
N GLU A 302 -7.30 -10.21 10.89
CA GLU A 302 -8.43 -9.28 10.98
C GLU A 302 -9.74 -10.02 10.75
N ARG A 303 -9.82 -10.79 9.66
CA ARG A 303 -11.00 -11.59 9.27
C ARG A 303 -10.71 -13.07 9.27
N VAL A 304 -9.45 -13.44 9.04
CA VAL A 304 -9.05 -14.82 8.82
C VAL A 304 -8.27 -15.34 10.01
N MET A 305 -8.65 -16.54 10.46
CA MET A 305 -7.93 -17.30 11.45
C MET A 305 -7.44 -18.61 10.86
N PHE A 306 -6.32 -19.10 11.36
CA PHE A 306 -5.62 -20.24 10.79
C PHE A 306 -4.95 -21.05 11.90
N SER A 307 -5.02 -22.37 11.83
CA SER A 307 -4.21 -23.28 12.65
C SER A 307 -3.84 -24.50 11.81
N PRO A 308 -2.54 -24.78 11.61
CA PRO A 308 -2.12 -25.95 10.88
C PRO A 308 -2.36 -27.24 11.70
N PRO A 309 -2.49 -28.40 11.02
CA PRO A 309 -2.61 -29.69 11.68
C PRO A 309 -1.34 -30.04 12.48
N GLY A 310 -1.51 -30.82 13.55
CA GLY A 310 -0.44 -31.49 14.30
C GLY A 310 0.10 -30.74 15.52
N HIS A 311 -0.04 -29.42 15.60
CA HIS A 311 0.50 -28.63 16.73
C HIS A 311 -0.52 -28.41 17.84
N VAL A 312 -1.67 -27.83 17.49
CA VAL A 312 -2.75 -27.51 18.45
C VAL A 312 -3.79 -28.65 18.47
N THR A 313 -4.15 -29.14 17.29
CA THR A 313 -5.08 -30.25 17.09
C THR A 313 -4.54 -31.18 16.01
N PRO A 314 -4.91 -32.49 16.00
CA PRO A 314 -4.55 -33.39 14.90
C PRO A 314 -5.10 -32.91 13.55
N GLU A 315 -6.28 -32.29 13.57
CA GLU A 315 -6.91 -31.62 12.44
C GLU A 315 -6.36 -30.20 12.28
N GLY A 316 -6.38 -29.69 11.05
CA GLY A 316 -6.15 -28.27 10.77
C GLY A 316 -7.48 -27.53 10.66
N PHE A 317 -7.45 -26.21 10.83
CA PHE A 317 -8.61 -25.38 10.49
C PHE A 317 -8.19 -24.02 9.95
N PHE A 318 -9.08 -23.44 9.16
CA PHE A 318 -9.10 -22.00 8.95
C PHE A 318 -10.50 -21.47 9.24
N GLY A 319 -10.61 -20.19 9.52
CA GLY A 319 -11.89 -19.54 9.71
C GLY A 319 -11.92 -18.15 9.12
N ILE A 320 -13.12 -17.70 8.76
CA ILE A 320 -13.37 -16.39 8.16
C ILE A 320 -14.61 -15.82 8.81
N ASP A 321 -14.51 -14.59 9.34
CA ASP A 321 -15.63 -13.83 9.93
C ASP A 321 -16.47 -14.66 10.94
N GLY A 322 -15.80 -15.52 11.72
CA GLY A 322 -16.42 -16.34 12.77
C GLY A 322 -16.81 -17.77 12.36
N LEU A 323 -16.88 -18.10 11.07
CA LEU A 323 -17.04 -19.50 10.63
C LEU A 323 -15.69 -20.21 10.71
N ARG A 324 -15.62 -21.35 11.42
CA ARG A 324 -14.41 -22.21 11.48
C ARG A 324 -14.66 -23.50 10.72
N ILE A 325 -13.72 -23.86 9.85
CA ILE A 325 -13.79 -25.04 8.99
C ILE A 325 -12.64 -25.96 9.38
N PHE A 326 -12.97 -27.03 10.09
CA PHE A 326 -12.01 -28.08 10.48
C PHE A 326 -11.88 -29.09 9.34
N MET A 327 -10.67 -29.61 9.15
CA MET A 327 -10.37 -30.57 8.10
C MET A 327 -9.19 -31.45 8.45
N THR A 328 -9.15 -32.61 7.79
CA THR A 328 -8.02 -33.54 7.90
C THR A 328 -6.73 -32.89 7.40
N ALA A 329 -5.59 -33.35 7.88
CA ALA A 329 -4.28 -32.84 7.46
C ALA A 329 -4.11 -32.91 5.92
N GLU A 330 -4.52 -34.02 5.30
CA GLU A 330 -4.46 -34.20 3.84
C GLU A 330 -5.30 -33.17 3.07
N ALA A 331 -6.53 -32.92 3.52
CA ALA A 331 -7.41 -31.94 2.90
C ALA A 331 -6.84 -30.52 3.09
N PHE A 332 -6.30 -30.22 4.27
CA PHE A 332 -5.67 -28.94 4.57
C PHE A 332 -4.46 -28.64 3.69
N GLU A 333 -3.53 -29.58 3.60
CA GLU A 333 -2.34 -29.45 2.75
C GLU A 333 -2.71 -29.32 1.27
N THR A 334 -3.70 -30.09 0.81
CA THR A 334 -4.23 -29.98 -0.55
C THR A 334 -4.81 -28.60 -0.80
N LEU A 335 -5.62 -28.08 0.12
CA LEU A 335 -6.22 -26.76 -0.02
C LEU A 335 -5.16 -25.66 -0.11
N VAL A 336 -4.19 -25.65 0.81
CA VAL A 336 -3.13 -24.63 0.80
C VAL A 336 -2.30 -24.71 -0.47
N ARG A 337 -1.91 -25.91 -0.90
CA ARG A 337 -1.12 -26.12 -2.12
C ARG A 337 -1.87 -25.62 -3.35
N GLU A 338 -3.10 -26.08 -3.56
CA GLU A 338 -3.88 -25.72 -4.74
C GLU A 338 -4.20 -24.22 -4.75
N LEU A 339 -4.64 -23.64 -3.62
CA LEU A 339 -4.94 -22.20 -3.56
C LEU A 339 -3.71 -21.35 -3.88
N SER A 340 -2.58 -21.64 -3.25
CA SER A 340 -1.35 -20.87 -3.43
C SER A 340 -0.81 -20.99 -4.87
N MET A 341 -0.83 -22.21 -5.43
CA MET A 341 -0.33 -22.47 -6.78
C MET A 341 -1.21 -21.82 -7.86
N ARG A 342 -2.54 -21.99 -7.78
CA ARG A 342 -3.49 -21.44 -8.77
C ARG A 342 -3.54 -19.92 -8.76
N CYS A 343 -3.27 -19.30 -7.61
CA CYS A 343 -3.25 -17.84 -7.48
C CYS A 343 -1.88 -17.21 -7.78
N ALA A 344 -0.81 -18.01 -7.90
CA ALA A 344 0.54 -17.51 -8.15
C ALA A 344 0.82 -17.28 -9.65
N GLU A 345 0.27 -18.12 -10.52
CA GLU A 345 0.56 -18.08 -11.96
C GLU A 345 -0.72 -18.19 -12.82
N GLY A 346 -0.64 -17.73 -14.07
CA GLY A 346 -1.72 -17.86 -15.04
C GLY A 346 -2.80 -16.77 -14.99
N PRO A 347 -3.99 -17.02 -15.58
CA PRO A 347 -5.05 -16.02 -15.73
C PRO A 347 -5.59 -15.49 -14.40
N LEU A 348 -5.76 -16.35 -13.40
CA LEU A 348 -6.21 -15.94 -12.07
C LEU A 348 -5.21 -14.99 -11.41
N ALA A 349 -3.92 -15.33 -11.42
CA ALA A 349 -2.87 -14.46 -10.88
C ALA A 349 -2.88 -13.07 -11.52
N LYS A 350 -3.02 -13.00 -12.85
CA LYS A 350 -3.12 -11.71 -13.58
C LYS A 350 -4.35 -10.91 -13.15
N ALA A 351 -5.50 -11.56 -13.00
CA ALA A 351 -6.73 -10.92 -12.52
C ALA A 351 -6.56 -10.38 -11.09
N LEU A 352 -5.98 -11.20 -10.20
CA LEU A 352 -5.69 -10.84 -8.80
C LEU A 352 -4.75 -9.64 -8.72
N THR A 353 -3.69 -9.57 -9.52
CA THR A 353 -2.81 -8.39 -9.58
C THR A 353 -3.59 -7.13 -9.93
N GLY A 354 -4.50 -7.19 -10.90
CA GLY A 354 -5.38 -6.06 -11.23
C GLY A 354 -6.30 -5.66 -10.08
N LEU A 355 -6.89 -6.64 -9.39
CA LEU A 355 -7.77 -6.39 -8.25
C LEU A 355 -7.03 -5.78 -7.05
N ARG A 356 -5.79 -6.20 -6.77
CA ARG A 356 -4.94 -5.57 -5.73
C ARG A 356 -4.76 -4.08 -6.00
N CYS A 357 -4.53 -3.70 -7.26
CA CYS A 357 -4.38 -2.31 -7.65
C CYS A 357 -5.69 -1.51 -7.59
N LEU A 358 -6.86 -2.16 -7.53
CA LEU A 358 -8.16 -1.51 -7.41
C LEU A 358 -8.66 -1.40 -5.96
N TYR A 359 -8.51 -2.47 -5.19
CA TYR A 359 -9.10 -2.62 -3.86
C TYR A 359 -8.08 -2.51 -2.72
N GLY A 360 -6.78 -2.46 -3.03
CA GLY A 360 -5.69 -2.49 -2.05
C GLY A 360 -5.40 -3.89 -1.51
N ASP A 361 -4.19 -4.09 -0.99
CA ASP A 361 -3.74 -5.33 -0.34
C ASP A 361 -2.57 -5.04 0.62
N LEU A 362 -2.19 -6.02 1.45
CA LEU A 362 -1.08 -5.94 2.42
C LEU A 362 0.04 -6.95 2.14
#